data_AF-A0A1U7MPR5-F1
#
_entry.id   AF-A0A1U7MPR5-F1
#
_cell.length_a   1.000
_cell.length_b   1.000
_cell.length_c   1.000
_cell.angle_alpha   90.00
_cell.angle_beta   90.00
_cell.angle_gamma   90.00
#
_symmetry.space_group_name_H-M   'P 1'
#
loop_
_entity.id
_entity.type
_entity.pdbx_description
1 polymer ?
#
loop_
_entity_poly.entity_id
_entity_poly.type
_entity_poly.pdbx_seq_one_letter_code
_entity_poly.pdbx_strand_id
1 'polypeptide(L)'
;MLGVEAMYRGDATASTDWFERMGRTAELTGESHVSRALMALYADDVQAAREHVAVATAAAGAGSDAERAFTLYAEGEVLARSDPVAATARLREAAAEAGRIGAGQVSKVARLALLARLVRDGQTQEARSLGGALLRDLHRTGSWAQIWTMLRVLAELLADEGSSADAAFLLGAAERDPSAPPLMGEDVARHAELRQRLAEEVGPAVLQQVQAVAATTPRTQVVRRAMRLLP
;
A
#
# COMPACT_ATOMS: atom_id res chain seq x y z
N MET A 1 -0.05 5.42 22.22
CA MET A 1 0.33 5.26 20.80
C MET A 1 -0.41 4.05 20.28
N LEU A 2 -1.16 4.19 19.19
CA LEU A 2 -1.90 3.07 18.57
C LEU A 2 -0.96 2.25 17.68
N GLY A 3 -1.24 0.95 17.49
CA GLY A 3 -0.37 0.07 16.69
C GLY A 3 -0.13 0.55 15.26
N VAL A 4 -1.18 1.03 14.58
CA VAL A 4 -1.10 1.58 13.21
C VAL A 4 -0.29 2.88 13.14
N GLU A 5 -0.32 3.68 14.20
CA GLU A 5 0.46 4.92 14.27
C GLU A 5 1.96 4.61 14.41
N ALA A 6 2.31 3.66 15.28
CA ALA A 6 3.69 3.18 15.43
C ALA A 6 4.22 2.63 14.09
N MET A 7 3.40 1.85 13.39
CA MET A 7 3.68 1.34 12.05
C MET A 7 3.98 2.45 11.04
N TYR A 8 3.16 3.50 10.97
CA TYR A 8 3.41 4.62 10.05
C TYR A 8 4.64 5.46 10.39
N ARG A 9 5.15 5.38 11.62
CA ARG A 9 6.44 5.98 12.01
C ARG A 9 7.63 5.04 11.81
N GLY A 10 7.39 3.79 11.42
CA GLY A 10 8.42 2.77 11.27
C GLY A 10 8.84 2.07 12.56
N ASP A 11 8.08 2.24 13.64
CA ASP A 11 8.32 1.53 14.91
C ASP A 11 7.59 0.18 14.91
N ALA A 12 8.17 -0.79 14.20
CA ALA A 12 7.60 -2.13 14.02
C ALA A 12 7.48 -2.89 15.36
N THR A 13 8.43 -2.70 16.29
CA THR A 13 8.40 -3.31 17.62
C THR A 13 7.22 -2.82 18.43
N ALA A 14 7.05 -1.49 18.57
CA ALA A 14 5.94 -0.94 19.32
C ALA A 14 4.57 -1.28 18.68
N SER A 15 4.52 -1.40 17.35
CA SER A 15 3.33 -1.86 16.63
C SER A 15 2.97 -3.30 16.98
N THR A 16 3.95 -4.20 16.92
CA THR A 16 3.79 -5.63 17.23
C THR A 16 3.34 -5.82 18.69
N ASP A 17 4.02 -5.19 19.64
CA ASP A 17 3.67 -5.24 21.07
C ASP A 17 2.23 -4.77 21.35
N TRP A 18 1.75 -3.79 20.57
CA TRP A 18 0.38 -3.31 20.69
C TRP A 18 -0.62 -4.34 20.20
N PHE A 19 -0.41 -4.91 19.00
CA PHE A 19 -1.32 -5.93 18.46
C PHE A 19 -1.31 -7.22 19.27
N GLU A 20 -0.18 -7.62 19.84
CA GLU A 20 -0.11 -8.75 20.78
C GLU A 20 -0.93 -8.53 22.04
N ARG A 21 -0.88 -7.32 22.62
CA ARG A 21 -1.72 -6.98 23.78
C ARG A 21 -3.20 -6.95 23.40
N MET A 22 -3.54 -6.47 22.21
CA MET A 22 -4.92 -6.46 21.70
C MET A 22 -5.49 -7.88 21.61
N GLY A 23 -4.69 -8.85 21.16
CA GLY A 23 -5.09 -10.26 21.05
C GLY A 23 -5.30 -10.98 22.38
N ARG A 24 -5.04 -10.33 23.53
CA ARG A 24 -5.41 -10.86 24.85
C ARG A 24 -6.89 -10.69 25.17
N THR A 25 -7.59 -9.85 24.41
CA THR A 25 -9.05 -9.70 24.44
C THR A 25 -9.64 -10.68 23.43
N ALA A 26 -10.45 -11.62 23.88
CA ALA A 26 -10.95 -12.73 23.05
C ALA A 26 -11.67 -12.23 21.79
N GLU A 27 -12.48 -11.17 21.92
CA GLU A 27 -13.26 -10.55 20.85
C GLU A 27 -12.38 -9.86 19.79
N LEU A 28 -11.11 -9.58 20.08
CA LEU A 28 -10.17 -8.90 19.17
C LEU A 28 -9.08 -9.84 18.65
N THR A 29 -9.22 -11.14 18.88
CA THR A 29 -8.25 -12.16 18.47
C THR A 29 -8.02 -12.12 16.96
N GLY A 30 -9.10 -12.15 16.16
CA GLY A 30 -8.97 -12.16 14.70
C GLY A 30 -8.32 -10.88 14.17
N GLU A 31 -8.82 -9.70 14.56
CA GLU A 31 -8.22 -8.41 14.20
C GLU A 31 -6.74 -8.27 14.61
N SER A 32 -6.38 -8.81 15.78
CA SER A 32 -4.99 -8.86 16.25
C SER A 32 -4.14 -9.71 15.32
N HIS A 33 -4.61 -10.91 14.98
CA HIS A 33 -3.91 -11.81 14.10
C HIS A 33 -3.79 -11.27 12.66
N VAL A 34 -4.82 -10.59 12.13
CA VAL A 34 -4.71 -9.88 10.85
C VAL A 34 -3.57 -8.85 10.90
N SER A 35 -3.54 -8.02 11.94
CA SER A 35 -2.52 -6.98 12.07
C SER A 35 -1.11 -7.54 12.25
N ARG A 36 -0.96 -8.62 13.01
CA ARG A 36 0.31 -9.33 13.21
C ARG A 36 0.78 -10.04 11.95
N ALA A 37 -0.13 -10.55 11.11
CA ALA A 37 0.25 -11.11 9.82
C ALA A 37 0.91 -10.04 8.93
N LEU A 38 0.35 -8.83 8.89
CA LEU A 38 0.94 -7.72 8.14
C LEU A 38 2.29 -7.28 8.72
N MET A 39 2.45 -7.27 10.06
CA MET A 39 3.74 -6.98 10.69
C MET A 39 4.78 -8.06 10.40
N ALA A 40 4.40 -9.33 10.38
CA ALA A 40 5.27 -10.42 9.99
C ALA A 40 5.72 -10.28 8.52
N LEU A 41 4.82 -9.89 7.61
CA LEU A 41 5.21 -9.55 6.22
C LEU A 41 6.19 -8.39 6.15
N TYR A 42 6.04 -7.36 6.99
CA TYR A 42 7.00 -6.25 7.05
C TYR A 42 8.37 -6.68 7.55
N ALA A 43 8.43 -7.69 8.43
CA ALA A 43 9.65 -8.32 8.90
C ALA A 43 10.18 -9.41 7.95
N ASP A 44 9.55 -9.59 6.78
CA ASP A 44 9.84 -10.65 5.80
C ASP A 44 9.69 -12.09 6.35
N ASP A 45 8.93 -12.25 7.45
CA ASP A 45 8.58 -13.54 8.03
C ASP A 45 7.26 -14.07 7.44
N VAL A 46 7.37 -14.62 6.22
CA VAL A 46 6.21 -15.15 5.48
C VAL A 46 5.55 -16.32 6.21
N GLN A 47 6.31 -17.10 6.97
CA GLN A 47 5.78 -18.25 7.69
C GLN A 47 4.90 -17.80 8.87
N ALA A 48 5.40 -16.88 9.71
CA ALA A 48 4.59 -16.30 10.78
C ALA A 48 3.36 -15.56 10.23
N ALA A 49 3.49 -14.89 9.08
CA ALA A 49 2.36 -14.23 8.43
C ALA A 49 1.25 -15.22 8.03
N ARG A 50 1.62 -16.38 7.47
CA ARG A 50 0.67 -17.45 7.13
C ARG A 50 -0.02 -18.03 8.36
N GLU A 51 0.73 -18.26 9.43
CA GLU A 51 0.18 -18.77 10.70
C GLU A 51 -0.84 -17.79 11.30
N HIS A 52 -0.51 -16.49 11.30
CA HIS A 52 -1.42 -15.47 11.79
C HIS A 52 -2.67 -15.31 10.91
N VAL A 53 -2.53 -15.35 9.59
CA VAL A 53 -3.69 -15.38 8.68
C VAL A 53 -4.58 -16.58 8.98
N ALA A 54 -4.02 -17.79 9.14
CA ALA A 54 -4.82 -18.99 9.42
C ALA A 54 -5.66 -18.85 10.70
N VAL A 55 -5.09 -18.25 11.76
CA VAL A 55 -5.83 -17.97 13.00
C VAL A 55 -6.91 -16.91 12.77
N ALA A 56 -6.61 -15.83 12.05
CA ALA A 56 -7.58 -14.80 11.72
C ALA A 56 -8.77 -15.36 10.91
N THR A 57 -8.51 -16.20 9.90
CA THR A 57 -9.54 -16.85 9.09
C THR A 57 -10.44 -17.75 9.93
N ALA A 58 -9.87 -18.51 10.88
CA ALA A 58 -10.64 -19.34 11.79
C ALA A 58 -11.54 -18.50 12.73
N ALA A 59 -11.06 -17.34 13.18
CA ALA A 59 -11.82 -16.43 14.03
C ALA A 59 -12.89 -15.62 13.26
N ALA A 60 -12.65 -15.31 11.99
CA ALA A 60 -13.48 -14.43 11.18
C ALA A 60 -14.93 -14.91 11.01
N GLY A 61 -15.20 -16.20 11.14
CA GLY A 61 -16.56 -16.76 11.09
C GLY A 61 -17.48 -16.30 12.23
N ALA A 62 -16.90 -15.92 13.37
CA ALA A 62 -17.62 -15.34 14.52
C ALA A 62 -17.45 -13.81 14.60
N GLY A 63 -16.65 -13.24 13.70
CA GLY A 63 -16.28 -11.84 13.69
C GLY A 63 -17.29 -10.93 12.98
N SER A 64 -16.97 -9.64 12.95
CA SER A 64 -17.75 -8.66 12.17
C SER A 64 -17.49 -8.80 10.66
N ASP A 65 -18.40 -8.30 9.82
CA ASP A 65 -18.17 -8.24 8.37
C ASP A 65 -16.91 -7.42 8.01
N ALA A 66 -16.60 -6.39 8.81
CA ALA A 66 -15.38 -5.59 8.62
C ALA A 66 -14.11 -6.40 8.93
N GLU A 67 -14.15 -7.25 9.95
CA GLU A 67 -13.05 -8.15 10.32
C GLU A 67 -12.83 -9.22 9.25
N ARG A 68 -13.91 -9.76 8.68
CA ARG A 68 -13.85 -10.68 7.53
C ARG A 68 -13.18 -10.01 6.33
N ALA A 69 -13.60 -8.80 5.98
CA ALA A 69 -12.98 -8.05 4.88
C ALA A 69 -11.49 -7.75 5.14
N PHE A 70 -11.12 -7.46 6.39
CA PHE A 70 -9.73 -7.21 6.76
C PHE A 70 -8.87 -8.47 6.72
N THR A 71 -9.45 -9.62 7.08
CA THR A 71 -8.82 -10.94 6.95
C THR A 71 -8.57 -11.29 5.49
N LEU A 72 -9.55 -11.08 4.61
CA LEU A 72 -9.37 -11.27 3.16
C LEU A 72 -8.22 -10.40 2.61
N TYR A 73 -8.09 -9.17 3.10
CA TYR A 73 -6.98 -8.30 2.72
C TYR A 73 -5.62 -8.89 3.12
N ALA A 74 -5.45 -9.31 4.38
CA ALA A 74 -4.19 -9.90 4.84
C ALA A 74 -3.88 -11.25 4.15
N GLU A 75 -4.89 -12.06 3.88
CA GLU A 75 -4.73 -13.26 3.04
C GLU A 75 -4.19 -12.92 1.66
N GLY A 76 -4.71 -11.87 1.02
CA GLY A 76 -4.22 -11.39 -0.28
C GLY A 76 -2.76 -10.94 -0.24
N GLU A 77 -2.37 -10.18 0.78
CA GLU A 77 -0.98 -9.76 1.02
C GLU A 77 -0.03 -10.96 1.23
N VAL A 78 -0.44 -11.95 2.02
CA VAL A 78 0.35 -13.17 2.23
C VAL A 78 0.47 -13.99 0.95
N LEU A 79 -0.62 -14.15 0.21
CA LEU A 79 -0.62 -14.86 -1.08
C LEU A 79 0.32 -14.19 -2.08
N ALA A 80 0.47 -12.86 -2.05
CA ALA A 80 1.32 -12.14 -3.00
C ALA A 80 2.78 -12.61 -2.98
N ARG A 81 3.24 -13.25 -1.89
CA ARG A 81 4.60 -13.78 -1.76
C ARG A 81 4.83 -15.12 -2.47
N SER A 82 3.77 -15.84 -2.83
CA SER A 82 3.90 -17.18 -3.44
C SER A 82 2.98 -17.47 -4.62
N ASP A 83 1.85 -16.77 -4.71
CA ASP A 83 0.85 -16.93 -5.77
C ASP A 83 0.24 -15.57 -6.13
N PRO A 84 0.88 -14.82 -7.07
CA PRO A 84 0.41 -13.50 -7.48
C PRO A 84 -1.01 -13.49 -8.07
N VAL A 85 -1.41 -14.56 -8.75
CA VAL A 85 -2.74 -14.65 -9.37
C VAL A 85 -3.81 -14.79 -8.28
N ALA A 86 -3.59 -15.70 -7.31
CA ALA A 86 -4.49 -15.85 -6.18
C ALA A 86 -4.52 -14.59 -5.30
N ALA A 87 -3.38 -13.92 -5.12
CA ALA A 87 -3.29 -12.64 -4.41
C ALA A 87 -4.17 -11.57 -5.06
N THR A 88 -4.06 -11.37 -6.38
CA THR A 88 -4.88 -10.41 -7.13
C THR A 88 -6.38 -10.71 -6.99
N ALA A 89 -6.77 -11.99 -7.08
CA ALA A 89 -8.17 -12.38 -6.88
C ALA A 89 -8.65 -12.05 -5.45
N ARG A 90 -7.86 -12.40 -4.44
CA ARG A 90 -8.20 -12.20 -3.03
C ARG A 90 -8.23 -10.73 -2.63
N LEU A 91 -7.31 -9.91 -3.12
CA LEU A 91 -7.31 -8.46 -2.90
C LEU A 91 -8.51 -7.77 -3.57
N ARG A 92 -8.94 -8.26 -4.74
CA ARG A 92 -10.16 -7.78 -5.40
C ARG A 92 -11.41 -8.11 -4.59
N GLU A 93 -11.48 -9.32 -4.06
CA GLU A 93 -12.56 -9.74 -3.15
C GLU A 93 -12.60 -8.86 -1.89
N ALA A 94 -11.47 -8.66 -1.23
CA ALA A 94 -11.35 -7.81 -0.05
C ALA A 94 -11.80 -6.37 -0.32
N ALA A 95 -11.35 -5.79 -1.44
CA ALA A 95 -11.72 -4.43 -1.85
C ALA A 95 -13.22 -4.27 -2.13
N ALA A 96 -13.81 -5.25 -2.82
CA ALA A 96 -15.24 -5.27 -3.12
C ALA A 96 -16.09 -5.41 -1.86
N GLU A 97 -15.72 -6.35 -0.99
CA GLU A 97 -16.44 -6.61 0.26
C GLU A 97 -16.37 -5.41 1.20
N ALA A 98 -15.16 -4.87 1.42
CA ALA A 98 -14.98 -3.67 2.24
C ALA A 98 -15.74 -2.46 1.70
N GLY A 99 -15.82 -2.31 0.38
CA GLY A 99 -16.62 -1.27 -0.28
C GLY A 99 -18.11 -1.45 -0.04
N ARG A 100 -18.61 -2.70 -0.17
CA ARG A 100 -20.03 -3.05 0.02
C ARG A 100 -20.54 -2.74 1.42
N ILE A 101 -19.73 -3.03 2.45
CA ILE A 101 -20.11 -2.85 3.86
C ILE A 101 -19.73 -1.47 4.43
N GLY A 102 -19.10 -0.60 3.63
CA GLY A 102 -18.66 0.72 4.08
C GLY A 102 -17.46 0.70 5.03
N ALA A 103 -16.66 -0.36 5.03
CA ALA A 103 -15.41 -0.46 5.81
C ALA A 103 -14.31 0.41 5.19
N GLY A 104 -14.42 1.73 5.35
CA GLY A 104 -13.64 2.71 4.60
C GLY A 104 -12.12 2.56 4.71
N GLN A 105 -11.58 2.21 5.89
CA GLN A 105 -10.14 2.01 6.03
C GLN A 105 -9.66 0.73 5.34
N VAL A 106 -10.36 -0.38 5.53
CA VAL A 106 -10.06 -1.67 4.89
C VAL A 106 -10.15 -1.54 3.37
N SER A 107 -11.17 -0.85 2.86
CA SER A 107 -11.35 -0.61 1.43
C SER A 107 -10.15 0.14 0.82
N LYS A 108 -9.62 1.16 1.51
CA LYS A 108 -8.46 1.92 1.03
C LYS A 108 -7.20 1.06 0.95
N VAL A 109 -6.87 0.31 2.00
CA VAL A 109 -5.66 -0.52 2.01
C VAL A 109 -5.76 -1.69 1.03
N ALA A 110 -6.92 -2.36 0.93
CA ALA A 110 -7.14 -3.44 -0.02
C ALA A 110 -7.05 -2.96 -1.48
N ARG A 111 -7.63 -1.80 -1.80
CA ARG A 111 -7.54 -1.22 -3.15
C ARG A 111 -6.13 -0.75 -3.50
N LEU A 112 -5.38 -0.25 -2.52
CA LEU A 112 -3.99 0.17 -2.73
C LEU A 112 -3.08 -1.04 -2.98
N ALA A 113 -3.25 -2.11 -2.20
CA ALA A 113 -2.57 -3.37 -2.42
C ALA A 113 -2.91 -4.00 -3.77
N LEU A 114 -4.20 -4.02 -4.12
CA LEU A 114 -4.65 -4.47 -5.44
C LEU A 114 -4.00 -3.63 -6.56
N LEU A 115 -3.95 -2.31 -6.42
CA LEU A 115 -3.28 -1.43 -7.38
C LEU A 115 -1.81 -1.81 -7.54
N ALA A 116 -1.07 -1.95 -6.44
CA ALA A 116 0.34 -2.34 -6.48
C ALA A 116 0.52 -3.68 -7.21
N ARG A 117 -0.36 -4.64 -6.95
CA ARG A 117 -0.32 -5.94 -7.62
C ARG A 117 -0.62 -5.85 -9.11
N LEU A 118 -1.66 -5.13 -9.50
CA LEU A 118 -2.03 -4.91 -10.90
C LEU A 118 -0.90 -4.23 -11.69
N VAL A 119 -0.23 -3.23 -11.11
CA VAL A 119 0.94 -2.58 -11.72
C VAL A 119 2.04 -3.60 -11.96
N ARG A 120 2.42 -4.35 -10.92
CA ARG A 120 3.53 -5.32 -10.97
C ARG A 120 3.23 -6.54 -11.85
N ASP A 121 1.97 -6.86 -12.08
CA ASP A 121 1.51 -7.93 -12.96
C ASP A 121 1.27 -7.45 -14.41
N GLY A 122 1.58 -6.18 -14.72
CA GLY A 122 1.43 -5.60 -16.06
C GLY A 122 -0.04 -5.38 -16.48
N GLN A 123 -0.99 -5.37 -15.54
CA GLN A 123 -2.41 -5.14 -15.79
C GLN A 123 -2.71 -3.63 -15.90
N THR A 124 -2.00 -2.94 -16.79
CA THR A 124 -1.94 -1.48 -16.93
C THR A 124 -3.31 -0.79 -16.99
N GLN A 125 -4.23 -1.30 -17.80
CA GLN A 125 -5.54 -0.66 -18.00
C GLN A 125 -6.40 -0.69 -16.74
N GLU A 126 -6.44 -1.84 -16.04
CA GLU A 126 -7.16 -1.96 -14.78
C GLU A 126 -6.50 -1.12 -13.69
N ALA A 127 -5.16 -1.14 -13.61
CA ALA A 127 -4.39 -0.32 -12.68
C ALA A 127 -4.68 1.18 -12.86
N ARG A 128 -4.74 1.69 -14.10
CA ARG A 128 -5.10 3.08 -14.40
C ARG A 128 -6.49 3.44 -13.92
N SER A 129 -7.48 2.61 -14.21
CA SER A 129 -8.87 2.84 -13.81
C SER A 129 -9.01 2.85 -12.28
N LEU A 130 -8.47 1.83 -11.61
CA LEU A 130 -8.47 1.73 -10.16
C LEU A 130 -7.71 2.88 -9.50
N GLY A 131 -6.54 3.21 -10.04
CA GLY A 131 -5.69 4.31 -9.56
C GLY A 131 -6.39 5.66 -9.68
N GLY A 132 -7.02 5.97 -10.81
CA GLY A 132 -7.77 7.22 -10.97
C GLY A 132 -8.87 7.36 -9.92
N ALA A 133 -9.68 6.30 -9.75
CA ALA A 133 -10.77 6.28 -8.78
C ALA A 133 -10.27 6.35 -7.33
N LEU A 134 -9.22 5.61 -6.98
CA LEU A 134 -8.67 5.56 -5.63
C LEU A 134 -8.01 6.89 -5.25
N LEU A 135 -7.22 7.51 -6.14
CA LEU A 135 -6.55 8.78 -5.84
C LEU A 135 -7.56 9.90 -5.55
N ARG A 136 -8.65 9.95 -6.32
CA ARG A 136 -9.77 10.89 -6.09
C ARG A 136 -10.39 10.69 -4.72
N ASP A 137 -10.64 9.44 -4.34
CA ASP A 137 -11.21 9.11 -3.03
C ASP A 137 -10.27 9.47 -1.87
N LEU A 138 -9.01 9.05 -1.95
CA LEU A 138 -8.01 9.34 -0.92
C LEU A 138 -7.79 10.85 -0.73
N HIS A 139 -7.75 11.61 -1.82
CA HIS A 139 -7.64 13.07 -1.78
C HIS A 139 -8.87 13.70 -1.10
N ARG A 140 -10.08 13.25 -1.47
CA ARG A 140 -11.34 13.73 -0.88
C ARG A 140 -11.40 13.46 0.63
N THR A 141 -10.86 12.33 1.10
CA THR A 141 -10.86 11.98 2.53
C THR A 141 -9.60 12.40 3.28
N GLY A 142 -8.68 13.15 2.65
CA GLY A 142 -7.45 13.61 3.30
C GLY A 142 -6.51 12.50 3.77
N SER A 143 -6.53 11.33 3.12
CA SER A 143 -5.79 10.13 3.52
C SER A 143 -4.33 10.18 3.03
N TRP A 144 -3.58 11.18 3.53
CA TRP A 144 -2.24 11.53 3.04
C TRP A 144 -1.22 10.40 3.11
N ALA A 145 -1.22 9.58 4.17
CA ALA A 145 -0.32 8.44 4.27
C ALA A 145 -0.50 7.47 3.08
N GLN A 146 -1.75 7.12 2.77
CA GLN A 146 -2.09 6.26 1.64
C GLN A 146 -1.83 6.95 0.29
N ILE A 147 -2.03 8.28 0.19
CA ILE A 147 -1.68 9.03 -1.03
C ILE A 147 -0.21 8.88 -1.34
N TRP A 148 0.69 9.03 -0.35
CA TRP A 148 2.12 8.91 -0.60
C TRP A 148 2.52 7.50 -1.07
N THR A 149 2.01 6.45 -0.42
CA THR A 149 2.23 5.08 -0.87
C THR A 149 1.68 4.88 -2.29
N MET A 150 0.49 5.40 -2.58
CA MET A 150 -0.11 5.34 -3.91
C MET A 150 0.73 6.04 -4.98
N LEU A 151 1.28 7.23 -4.69
CA LEU A 151 2.10 7.96 -5.65
C LEU A 151 3.38 7.20 -6.01
N ARG A 152 3.93 6.41 -5.09
CA ARG A 152 5.08 5.54 -5.38
C ARG A 152 4.70 4.40 -6.31
N VAL A 153 3.56 3.74 -6.08
CA VAL A 153 3.01 2.72 -6.98
C VAL A 153 2.67 3.29 -8.36
N LEU A 154 2.14 4.52 -8.42
CA LEU A 154 1.91 5.20 -9.70
C LEU A 154 3.22 5.55 -10.41
N ALA A 155 4.31 5.82 -9.68
CA ALA A 155 5.61 6.01 -10.30
C ALA A 155 6.13 4.73 -10.96
N GLU A 156 5.92 3.54 -10.36
CA GLU A 156 6.19 2.26 -11.00
C GLU A 156 5.43 2.15 -12.33
N LEU A 157 4.11 2.36 -12.30
CA LEU A 157 3.24 2.31 -13.48
C LEU A 157 3.70 3.25 -14.60
N LEU A 158 3.95 4.52 -14.27
CA LEU A 158 4.35 5.53 -15.25
C LEU A 158 5.71 5.25 -15.84
N ALA A 159 6.65 4.71 -15.04
CA ALA A 159 7.94 4.32 -15.56
C ALA A 159 7.77 3.19 -16.59
N ASP A 160 6.93 2.19 -16.31
CA ASP A 160 6.71 1.05 -17.22
C ASP A 160 6.04 1.46 -18.53
N GLU A 161 5.34 2.58 -18.52
CA GLU A 161 4.75 3.21 -19.71
C GLU A 161 5.69 4.18 -20.44
N GLY A 162 6.95 4.30 -19.98
CA GLY A 162 7.95 5.20 -20.56
C GLY A 162 7.76 6.68 -20.18
N SER A 163 6.90 7.00 -19.21
CA SER A 163 6.68 8.35 -18.68
C SER A 163 7.65 8.67 -17.52
N SER A 164 8.94 8.42 -17.74
CA SER A 164 9.97 8.40 -16.69
C SER A 164 10.14 9.74 -15.97
N ALA A 165 9.94 10.88 -16.64
CA ALA A 165 10.00 12.19 -16.00
C ALA A 165 8.85 12.43 -14.99
N ASP A 166 7.62 11.98 -15.32
CA ASP A 166 6.50 12.05 -14.40
C ASP A 166 6.63 11.04 -13.27
N ALA A 167 7.12 9.84 -13.55
CA ALA A 167 7.46 8.85 -12.53
C ALA A 167 8.48 9.39 -11.52
N ALA A 168 9.59 9.98 -12.00
CA ALA A 168 10.61 10.60 -11.18
C ALA A 168 10.06 11.76 -10.33
N PHE A 169 9.12 12.54 -10.88
CA PHE A 169 8.46 13.61 -10.15
C PHE A 169 7.64 13.07 -8.98
N LEU A 170 6.78 12.07 -9.23
CA LEU A 170 5.92 11.50 -8.18
C LEU A 170 6.73 10.78 -7.09
N LEU A 171 7.73 9.99 -7.49
CA LEU A 171 8.62 9.31 -6.56
C LEU A 171 9.38 10.32 -5.69
N GLY A 172 9.98 11.34 -6.30
CA GLY A 172 10.72 12.38 -5.59
C GLY A 172 9.86 13.23 -4.63
N ALA A 173 8.57 13.42 -4.93
CA ALA A 173 7.63 14.06 -4.02
C ALA A 173 7.32 13.16 -2.80
N ALA A 174 7.07 11.88 -3.03
CA ALA A 174 6.75 10.92 -1.97
C ALA A 174 7.95 10.55 -1.08
N GLU A 175 9.19 10.68 -1.58
CA GLU A 175 10.41 10.44 -0.78
C GLU A 175 10.73 11.59 0.18
N ARG A 176 10.34 12.83 -0.15
CA ARG A 176 10.69 14.02 0.65
C ARG A 176 9.64 14.46 1.64
N ASP A 177 8.41 13.98 1.50
CA ASP A 177 7.36 14.39 2.41
C ASP A 177 7.50 13.69 3.78
N PRO A 178 7.61 14.42 4.90
CA PRO A 178 7.83 13.83 6.22
C PRO A 178 6.63 13.04 6.75
N SER A 179 5.46 13.15 6.12
CA SER A 179 4.27 12.35 6.46
C SER A 179 4.11 11.10 5.59
N ALA A 180 5.01 10.89 4.62
CA ALA A 180 5.02 9.67 3.84
C ALA A 180 5.46 8.50 4.72
N PRO A 181 4.69 7.40 4.78
CA PRO A 181 5.11 6.21 5.51
C PRO A 181 6.46 5.71 4.98
N PRO A 182 7.31 5.13 5.85
CA PRO A 182 8.53 4.49 5.42
C PRO A 182 8.24 3.33 4.47
N LEU A 183 9.21 3.04 3.59
CA LEU A 183 9.20 1.81 2.79
C LEU A 183 9.56 0.62 3.68
N MET A 184 8.89 -0.51 3.46
CA MET A 184 9.06 -1.73 4.25
C MET A 184 9.12 -2.95 3.33
N GLY A 185 9.78 -4.02 3.78
CA GLY A 185 9.88 -5.28 3.05
C GLY A 185 10.41 -5.13 1.61
N GLU A 186 9.81 -5.87 0.68
CA GLU A 186 10.20 -5.90 -0.74
C GLU A 186 10.14 -4.53 -1.43
N ASP A 187 9.32 -3.60 -0.92
CA ASP A 187 9.20 -2.26 -1.50
C ASP A 187 10.49 -1.45 -1.35
N VAL A 188 11.37 -1.77 -0.39
CA VAL A 188 12.66 -1.08 -0.22
C VAL A 188 13.56 -1.33 -1.44
N ALA A 189 13.74 -2.60 -1.81
CA ALA A 189 14.57 -2.98 -2.95
C ALA A 189 13.93 -2.51 -4.27
N ARG A 190 12.62 -2.70 -4.43
CA ARG A 190 11.88 -2.30 -5.63
C ARG A 190 11.98 -0.80 -5.92
N HIS A 191 11.80 0.05 -4.91
CA HIS A 191 11.95 1.49 -5.12
C HIS A 191 13.41 1.90 -5.35
N ALA A 192 14.37 1.16 -4.82
CA ALA A 192 15.77 1.40 -5.12
C ALA A 192 16.09 1.12 -6.60
N GLU A 193 15.60 0.00 -7.13
CA GLU A 193 15.71 -0.36 -8.55
C GLU A 193 14.99 0.66 -9.44
N LEU A 194 13.76 1.05 -9.09
CA LEU A 194 13.02 2.08 -9.81
C LEU A 194 13.81 3.39 -9.89
N ARG A 195 14.40 3.84 -8.77
CA ARG A 195 15.20 5.07 -8.75
C ARG A 195 16.42 4.98 -9.66
N GLN A 196 17.11 3.84 -9.65
CA GLN A 196 18.25 3.62 -10.53
C GLN A 196 17.82 3.67 -12.00
N ARG A 197 16.76 2.95 -12.35
CA ARG A 197 16.20 2.93 -13.71
C ARG A 197 15.81 4.32 -14.19
N LEU A 198 15.12 5.11 -13.35
CA LEU A 198 14.75 6.49 -13.69
C LEU A 198 15.98 7.39 -13.87
N ALA A 199 17.06 7.17 -13.13
CA ALA A 199 18.31 7.90 -13.31
C ALA A 199 18.99 7.59 -14.65
N GLU A 200 18.94 6.33 -15.07
CA GLU A 200 19.48 5.86 -16.36
C GLU A 200 18.65 6.38 -17.54
N GLU A 201 17.31 6.34 -17.44
CA GLU A 201 16.40 6.74 -18.52
C GLU A 201 16.30 8.26 -18.70
N VAL A 202 16.22 9.02 -17.60
CA VAL A 202 16.00 10.48 -17.63
C VAL A 202 17.32 11.25 -17.66
N GLY A 203 18.40 10.62 -17.18
CA GLY A 203 19.70 11.25 -16.99
C GLY A 203 19.80 12.03 -15.66
N PRO A 204 21.00 12.10 -15.05
CA PRO A 204 21.19 12.59 -13.69
C PRO A 204 20.82 14.08 -13.51
N ALA A 205 21.10 14.92 -14.50
CA ALA A 205 20.80 16.35 -14.42
C ALA A 205 19.28 16.63 -14.43
N VAL A 206 18.55 15.95 -15.32
CA VAL A 206 17.10 16.10 -15.41
C VAL A 206 16.42 15.47 -14.20
N LEU A 207 16.91 14.31 -13.73
CA LEU A 207 16.42 13.70 -12.50
C LEU A 207 16.57 14.66 -11.30
N GLN A 208 17.73 15.28 -11.14
CA GLN A 208 17.96 16.26 -10.06
C GLN A 208 17.00 17.44 -10.15
N GLN A 209 16.78 17.99 -11.35
CA GLN A 209 15.87 19.11 -11.55
C GLN A 209 14.41 18.73 -11.24
N VAL A 210 13.96 17.59 -11.76
CA VAL A 210 12.61 17.06 -11.52
C VAL A 210 12.38 16.84 -10.03
N GLN A 211 13.35 16.25 -9.34
CA GLN A 211 13.30 16.04 -7.90
C GLN A 211 13.29 17.37 -7.14
N ALA A 212 14.09 18.36 -7.52
CA ALA A 212 14.09 19.67 -6.86
C ALA A 212 12.74 20.39 -6.98
N VAL A 213 12.09 20.28 -8.15
CA VAL A 213 10.74 20.80 -8.37
C VAL A 213 9.73 20.03 -7.53
N ALA A 214 9.80 18.70 -7.51
CA ALA A 214 8.93 17.85 -6.70
C ALA A 214 8.99 18.21 -5.20
N ALA A 215 10.21 18.46 -4.68
CA ALA A 215 10.46 18.83 -3.28
C ALA A 215 9.74 20.10 -2.82
N THR A 216 9.59 21.06 -3.73
CA THR A 216 9.02 22.39 -3.43
C THR A 216 7.56 22.50 -3.88
N THR A 217 7.03 21.48 -4.56
CA THR A 217 5.64 21.48 -5.03
C THR A 217 4.68 21.18 -3.87
N PRO A 218 3.66 22.03 -3.63
CA PRO A 218 2.65 21.75 -2.61
C PRO A 218 1.94 20.40 -2.84
N ARG A 219 1.66 19.67 -1.75
CA ARG A 219 1.07 18.32 -1.81
C ARG A 219 -0.18 18.22 -2.69
N THR A 220 -1.07 19.21 -2.61
CA THR A 220 -2.29 19.28 -3.41
C THR A 220 -2.02 19.44 -4.91
N GLN A 221 -0.93 20.11 -5.28
CA GLN A 221 -0.50 20.25 -6.68
C GLN A 221 0.15 18.97 -7.20
N VAL A 222 0.91 18.25 -6.37
CA VAL A 222 1.45 16.90 -6.71
C VAL A 222 0.28 15.96 -7.04
N VAL A 223 -0.72 15.89 -6.17
CA VAL A 223 -1.90 15.05 -6.38
C VAL A 223 -2.68 15.46 -7.62
N ARG A 224 -2.90 16.77 -7.84
CA ARG A 224 -3.56 17.27 -9.05
C ARG A 224 -2.80 16.91 -10.33
N ARG A 225 -1.47 16.92 -10.30
CA ARG A 225 -0.65 16.46 -11.43
C ARG A 225 -0.87 14.98 -11.67
N ALA A 226 -0.77 14.14 -10.64
CA ALA A 226 -1.01 12.70 -10.74
C ALA A 226 -2.42 12.38 -11.28
N MET A 227 -3.45 13.12 -10.86
CA MET A 227 -4.82 12.97 -11.36
C MET A 227 -4.96 13.25 -12.87
N ARG A 228 -4.12 14.11 -13.46
CA ARG A 228 -4.13 14.37 -14.90
C ARG A 228 -3.44 13.28 -15.72
N LEU A 229 -2.62 12.46 -15.07
CA LEU A 229 -1.92 11.33 -15.70
C LEU A 229 -2.79 10.06 -15.73
N LEU A 230 -3.93 10.08 -15.03
CA LEU A 230 -4.88 8.98 -14.91
C LEU A 230 -6.23 9.37 -15.53
N PRO A 231 -7.01 8.40 -16.02
CA PRO A 231 -8.34 8.65 -16.58
C PRO A 231 -9.39 9.07 -15.53
#